data_AF-A0A194UT05-F1
#
_entry.id   AF-A0A194UT05-F1
#
_cell.length_a   1.000
_cell.length_b   1.000
_cell.length_c   1.000
_cell.angle_alpha   90.00
_cell.angle_beta   90.00
_cell.angle_gamma   90.00
#
_symmetry.space_group_name_H-M   'P 1'
#
loop_
_entity.id
_entity.type
_entity.pdbx_description
1 polymer ?
#
loop_
_entity_poly.entity_id
_entity_poly.type
_entity_poly.pdbx_seq_one_letter_code
_entity_poly.pdbx_strand_id
1 'polypeptide(L)'
;MTSLFRSRPAPASTKSLDREREPEPVSYGSRRNDSLSPSRPGGAGLMDLPPEIHLLISKELIYPDALSLKHTSRYFYSLVYTGSSHAEAS
;
A
#
# COMPACT_ATOMS: atom_id res chain seq x y z
N MET A 1 -51.98 -27.83 26.32
CA MET A 1 -50.86 -27.64 25.37
C MET A 1 -51.40 -26.83 24.19
N THR A 2 -51.18 -25.51 24.18
CA THR A 2 -51.81 -24.56 23.24
C THR A 2 -50.74 -23.87 22.41
N SER A 3 -50.72 -24.10 21.10
CA SER A 3 -50.18 -23.14 20.13
C SER A 3 -50.65 -23.45 18.71
N LEU A 4 -51.44 -22.55 18.12
CA LEU A 4 -51.50 -22.40 16.66
C LEU A 4 -51.70 -20.91 16.37
N PHE A 5 -50.57 -20.23 16.18
CA PHE A 5 -50.53 -18.80 15.93
C PHE A 5 -51.19 -18.47 14.58
N ARG A 6 -52.23 -17.64 14.67
CA ARG A 6 -52.92 -17.01 13.55
C ARG A 6 -52.06 -15.86 13.00
N SER A 7 -51.86 -15.85 11.68
CA SER A 7 -51.23 -14.75 10.96
C SER A 7 -51.92 -13.41 11.24
N ARG A 8 -51.12 -12.34 11.35
CA ARG A 8 -51.56 -10.95 11.22
C ARG A 8 -50.73 -10.22 10.14
N PRO A 9 -51.35 -9.28 9.40
CA PRO A 9 -50.76 -8.62 8.24
C PRO A 9 -49.91 -7.39 8.60
N ALA A 10 -49.14 -6.93 7.61
CA ALA A 10 -48.16 -5.86 7.67
C ALA A 10 -48.70 -4.47 8.04
N PRO A 11 -47.85 -3.57 8.57
CA PRO A 11 -48.00 -2.13 8.39
C PRO A 11 -47.00 -1.59 7.34
N ALA A 12 -47.51 -0.71 6.49
CA ALA A 12 -46.71 0.15 5.63
C ALA A 12 -46.06 1.30 6.43
N SER A 13 -44.98 1.82 5.85
CA SER A 13 -44.60 3.25 5.85
C SER A 13 -43.40 3.70 6.71
N THR A 14 -42.41 4.25 5.98
CA THR A 14 -41.48 5.34 6.32
C THR A 14 -40.34 5.09 7.32
N LYS A 15 -39.11 5.01 6.80
CA LYS A 15 -37.99 5.93 7.13
C LYS A 15 -36.72 5.60 6.32
N SER A 16 -35.99 6.65 6.02
CA SER A 16 -34.80 6.81 5.20
C SER A 16 -33.65 5.82 5.47
N LEU A 17 -33.03 5.33 4.40
CA LEU A 17 -31.64 4.88 4.41
C LEU A 17 -30.95 5.44 3.14
N ASP A 18 -30.46 6.67 3.29
CA ASP A 18 -29.28 7.11 2.54
C ASP A 18 -28.09 6.33 3.13
N ARG A 19 -27.15 5.93 2.25
CA ARG A 19 -25.81 5.41 2.57
C ARG A 19 -25.69 3.92 2.88
N GLU A 20 -25.60 3.11 1.84
CA GLU A 20 -24.49 2.16 1.69
C GLU A 20 -23.99 2.21 0.24
N ARG A 21 -22.94 3.02 0.02
CA ARG A 21 -22.07 2.86 -1.15
C ARG A 21 -21.42 1.50 -1.01
N GLU A 22 -21.86 0.53 -1.80
CA GLU A 22 -21.04 -0.63 -2.12
C GLU A 22 -19.72 -0.10 -2.72
N PRO A 23 -18.54 -0.40 -2.13
CA PRO A 23 -17.31 -0.15 -2.84
C PRO A 23 -17.23 -1.19 -3.96
N GLU A 24 -17.61 -0.75 -5.16
CA GLU A 24 -17.25 -1.37 -6.43
C GLU A 24 -15.86 -2.01 -6.30
N PRO A 25 -15.65 -3.26 -6.78
CA PRO A 25 -14.33 -3.85 -6.79
C PRO A 25 -13.43 -2.89 -7.56
N VAL A 26 -12.56 -2.17 -6.85
CA VAL A 26 -11.57 -1.32 -7.46
C VAL A 26 -10.70 -2.29 -8.22
N SER A 27 -10.96 -2.37 -9.52
CA SER A 27 -10.09 -3.02 -10.49
C SER A 27 -8.76 -2.31 -10.32
N TYR A 28 -7.87 -2.90 -9.53
CA TYR A 28 -6.45 -2.57 -9.54
C TYR A 28 -6.01 -2.94 -10.93
N GLY A 29 -6.18 -1.97 -11.85
CA GLY A 29 -5.87 -2.11 -13.24
C GLY A 29 -4.45 -2.61 -13.31
N SER A 30 -4.30 -3.91 -13.57
CA SER A 30 -3.06 -4.46 -14.04
C SER A 30 -2.92 -3.88 -15.45
N ARG A 31 -2.42 -2.63 -15.51
CA ARG A 31 -1.89 -2.04 -16.74
C ARG A 31 -0.69 -2.87 -17.10
N ARG A 32 -0.95 -4.00 -17.75
CA ARG A 32 -0.01 -4.57 -18.69
C ARG A 32 0.09 -3.53 -19.80
N ASN A 33 1.04 -2.61 -19.63
CA ASN A 33 1.53 -1.78 -20.72
C ASN A 33 2.34 -2.68 -21.65
N ASP A 34 1.67 -3.59 -22.34
CA ASP A 34 2.19 -4.24 -23.53
C ASP A 34 1.97 -3.29 -24.72
N SER A 35 2.68 -2.16 -24.70
CA SER A 35 2.83 -1.32 -25.87
C SER A 35 4.28 -1.42 -26.34
N LEU A 36 4.45 -2.16 -27.43
CA LEU A 36 5.65 -2.19 -28.27
C LEU A 36 5.91 -0.77 -28.81
N SER A 37 6.43 0.12 -27.97
CA SER A 37 6.97 1.42 -28.37
C SER A 37 8.47 1.26 -28.62
N PRO A 38 9.04 1.94 -29.64
CA PRO A 38 10.45 1.79 -29.97
C PRO A 38 11.28 2.17 -28.76
N SER A 39 12.06 1.20 -28.28
CA SER A 39 13.03 1.24 -27.20
C SER A 39 13.40 2.67 -26.78
N ARG A 40 12.62 3.26 -25.86
CA ARG A 40 13.22 4.21 -24.92
C ARG A 40 14.30 3.38 -24.24
N PRO A 41 15.58 3.81 -24.22
CA PRO A 41 16.57 3.09 -23.43
C PRO A 41 15.93 2.93 -22.06
N GLY A 42 15.65 1.67 -21.68
CA GLY A 42 14.88 1.35 -20.49
C GLY A 42 15.48 2.18 -19.38
N GLY A 43 14.70 3.12 -18.84
CA GLY A 43 15.24 4.14 -17.95
C GLY A 43 16.04 3.44 -16.87
N ALA A 44 17.28 3.90 -16.65
CA ALA A 44 18.17 3.31 -15.66
C ALA A 44 17.38 3.10 -14.36
N GLY A 45 17.27 1.85 -13.94
CA GLY A 45 16.58 1.50 -12.72
C GLY A 45 17.33 2.10 -11.54
N LEU A 46 16.65 2.21 -10.39
CA LEU A 46 17.30 2.66 -9.16
C LEU A 46 18.60 1.86 -8.93
N MET A 47 18.56 0.54 -9.10
CA MET A 47 19.70 -0.37 -8.87
C MET A 47 20.82 -0.28 -9.90
N ASP A 48 20.60 0.38 -11.04
CA ASP A 48 21.64 0.61 -12.05
C ASP A 48 22.54 1.81 -11.68
N LEU A 49 22.15 2.56 -10.64
CA LEU A 49 22.95 3.67 -10.11
C LEU A 49 24.14 3.14 -9.30
N PRO A 50 25.27 3.86 -9.31
CA PRO A 50 26.41 3.49 -8.48
C PRO A 50 26.10 3.68 -6.99
N PRO A 51 26.75 2.93 -6.10
CA PRO A 51 26.44 2.90 -4.67
C PRO A 51 26.61 4.26 -3.96
N GLU A 52 27.46 5.15 -4.48
CA GLU A 52 27.60 6.51 -3.95
C GLU A 52 26.30 7.31 -4.07
N ILE A 53 25.58 7.11 -5.18
CA ILE A 53 24.29 7.77 -5.43
C ILE A 53 23.22 7.18 -4.51
N HIS A 54 23.23 5.86 -4.29
CA HIS A 54 22.34 5.23 -3.32
C HIS A 54 22.53 5.78 -1.90
N LEU A 55 23.80 5.95 -1.48
CA LEU A 55 24.12 6.56 -0.19
C LEU A 55 23.65 8.01 -0.12
N LEU A 56 23.85 8.80 -1.16
CA LEU A 56 23.41 10.19 -1.20
C LEU A 56 21.87 10.29 -1.09
N ILE A 57 21.14 9.49 -1.86
CA ILE A 57 19.68 9.41 -1.76
C ILE A 57 19.27 9.05 -0.33
N SER A 58 19.89 8.03 0.26
CA SER A 58 19.54 7.59 1.62
C SER A 58 19.74 8.65 2.70
N LYS A 59 20.71 9.56 2.52
CA LYS A 59 20.99 10.67 3.44
C LYS A 59 20.02 11.82 3.31
N GLU A 60 19.48 12.03 2.10
CA GLU A 60 18.51 13.09 1.83
C GLU A 60 17.10 12.71 2.31
N LEU A 61 16.84 11.41 2.51
CA LEU A 61 15.57 10.95 3.03
C LEU A 61 15.41 11.30 4.51
N ILE A 62 14.29 11.97 4.81
CA ILE A 62 13.85 12.23 6.18
C ILE A 62 13.39 10.90 6.81
N TYR A 63 13.53 10.75 8.12
CA TYR A 63 12.88 9.66 8.87
C TYR A 63 11.36 9.89 8.88
N PRO A 64 10.47 8.97 8.44
CA PRO A 64 10.59 7.50 8.40
C PRO A 64 10.97 6.89 7.03
N ASP A 65 11.14 7.69 5.98
CA ASP A 65 11.35 7.16 4.62
C ASP A 65 12.69 6.42 4.47
N ALA A 66 13.75 6.93 5.11
CA ALA A 66 15.04 6.24 5.17
C ALA A 66 14.92 4.86 5.87
N LEU A 67 14.06 4.77 6.89
CA LEU A 67 13.78 3.50 7.57
C LEU A 67 13.01 2.54 6.66
N SER A 68 11.97 3.04 5.98
CA SER A 68 11.25 2.27 4.97
C SER A 68 12.21 1.72 3.90
N LEU A 69 13.09 2.58 3.35
CA LEU A 69 14.08 2.19 2.35
C LEU A 69 14.98 1.06 2.84
N LYS A 70 15.51 1.16 4.06
CA LYS A 70 16.33 0.12 4.71
C LYS A 70 15.62 -1.24 4.75
N HIS A 71 14.31 -1.26 4.96
CA HIS A 71 13.52 -2.50 5.07
C HIS A 71 12.92 -3.00 3.75
N THR A 72 13.10 -2.26 2.64
CA THR A 72 12.61 -2.71 1.32
C THR A 72 13.46 -3.80 0.66
N SER A 73 14.78 -3.77 0.87
CA SER A 73 15.72 -4.65 0.18
C SER A 73 16.92 -4.96 1.07
N ARG A 74 17.45 -6.18 0.95
CA ARG A 74 18.68 -6.59 1.64
C ARG A 74 19.87 -5.69 1.30
N TYR A 75 19.92 -5.16 0.08
CA TYR A 75 20.97 -4.21 -0.36
C TYR A 75 20.94 -2.93 0.48
N PHE A 76 19.77 -2.29 0.57
CA PHE A 76 19.59 -1.07 1.36
C PHE A 76 19.69 -1.32 2.86
N TYR A 77 19.34 -2.51 3.34
CA TYR A 77 19.48 -2.86 4.75
C TYR A 77 20.92 -2.71 5.27
N SER A 78 21.91 -3.14 4.47
CA SER A 78 23.33 -3.02 4.80
C SER A 78 23.93 -1.63 4.52
N LEU A 79 23.28 -0.85 3.66
CA LEU A 79 23.81 0.42 3.15
C LEU A 79 23.25 1.64 3.89
N VAL A 80 21.98 1.61 4.26
CA VAL A 80 21.28 2.76 4.86
C VAL A 80 21.47 2.79 6.37
N TYR A 81 22.06 3.88 6.88
CA TYR A 81 22.21 4.13 8.31
C TYR A 81 21.07 5.00 8.85
N THR A 82 20.23 4.43 9.71
CA THR A 82 19.02 5.09 10.24
C THR A 82 19.13 5.47 11.72
N GLY A 83 20.31 5.36 12.34
CA GLY A 83 20.54 5.71 13.74
C GLY A 83 19.81 4.86 14.80
N SER A 84 18.91 3.96 14.40
CA SER A 84 18.02 3.19 15.30
C SER A 84 18.60 1.88 15.85
N SER A 85 19.92 1.67 15.80
CA SER A 85 20.59 0.47 16.33
C SER A 85 21.28 0.68 17.68
N HIS A 86 20.92 1.72 18.44
CA HIS A 86 21.52 2.02 19.73
C HIS A 86 20.44 2.23 20.81
N ALA A 87 19.88 1.14 21.34
CA ALA A 87 19.04 1.18 22.54
C ALA A 87 19.11 -0.10 23.40
N GLU A 88 20.16 -0.91 23.29
CA GLU A 88 20.42 -2.01 24.25
C GLU A 88 21.94 -2.23 24.38
N ALA A 89 22.55 -1.47 25.29
CA ALA A 89 23.77 -1.83 26.02
C ALA A 89 24.17 -0.62 26.88
N SER A 90 23.51 -0.44 28.02
CA SER A 90 24.14 0.20 29.19
C SER A 90 23.37 -0.10 30.47
#